data_AF-A0A1Q3ZY18-F1
#
_entry.id   AF-A0A1Q3ZY18-F1
#
_cell.length_a   1.000
_cell.length_b   1.000
_cell.length_c   1.000
_cell.angle_alpha   90.00
_cell.angle_beta   90.00
_cell.angle_gamma   90.00
#
_symmetry.space_group_name_H-M   'P 1'
#
loop_
_entity.id
_entity.type
_entity.pdbx_description
1 polymer ?
#
loop_
_entity_poly.entity_id
_entity_poly.type
_entity_poly.pdbx_seq_one_letter_code
_entity_poly.pdbx_strand_id
1 'polypeptide(L)'
;MRRAERVTMRTGAALVMAAVAVSAATLTVHGAREAETRPRPELLPSELIWAIYSSCIYTGVPSPIFDAGIAMSVENHRMRVEVMDSAASPEEIASFEAAADDCLARYPVEDERLTRSGNSLGSDAERLLSYDVAQRWLLPCLEGHGILPDRVPTLRDYFTDRAVPWYGYYQDFGVGIDALIEARLACGPGYQPYDS
;
A
#
# COMPACT_ATOMS: atom_id res chain seq x y z
N MET A 1 -32.21 30.21 -36.79
CA MET A 1 -30.75 30.02 -36.63
C MET A 1 -29.99 30.99 -37.50
N ARG A 2 -29.44 32.04 -36.87
CA ARG A 2 -28.70 33.11 -37.55
C ARG A 2 -27.33 32.59 -38.00
N ARG A 3 -26.79 33.13 -39.10
CA ARG A 3 -25.52 32.67 -39.71
C ARG A 3 -24.35 32.64 -38.71
N ALA A 4 -24.36 33.55 -37.73
CA ALA A 4 -23.38 33.63 -36.65
C ALA A 4 -23.40 32.40 -35.71
N GLU A 5 -24.57 31.85 -35.39
CA GLU A 5 -24.71 30.68 -34.49
C GLU A 5 -24.15 29.40 -35.12
N ARG A 6 -24.26 29.27 -36.46
CA ARG A 6 -23.69 28.11 -37.18
C ARG A 6 -22.16 28.15 -37.25
N VAL A 7 -21.57 29.35 -37.24
CA VAL A 7 -20.12 29.52 -37.29
C VAL A 7 -19.51 29.20 -35.92
N THR A 8 -20.07 29.75 -34.83
CA THR A 8 -19.61 29.46 -33.47
C THR A 8 -19.78 28.00 -33.07
N MET A 9 -20.86 27.34 -33.50
CA MET A 9 -21.08 25.92 -33.21
C MET A 9 -20.08 25.02 -33.95
N ARG A 10 -19.67 25.39 -35.17
CA ARG A 10 -18.65 24.64 -35.94
C ARG A 10 -17.24 24.81 -35.40
N THR A 11 -16.86 26.03 -34.98
CA THR A 11 -15.55 26.25 -34.35
C THR A 11 -15.45 25.60 -32.97
N GLY A 12 -16.54 25.61 -32.18
CA GLY A 12 -16.59 24.89 -30.91
C GLY A 12 -16.42 23.37 -31.06
N ALA A 13 -17.13 22.77 -32.03
CA ALA A 13 -16.99 21.34 -32.32
C ALA A 13 -15.57 20.98 -32.82
N ALA A 14 -14.96 21.83 -33.65
CA ALA A 14 -13.60 21.62 -34.13
C ALA A 14 -12.56 21.67 -32.99
N LEU A 15 -12.73 22.60 -32.04
CA LEU A 15 -11.84 22.71 -30.87
C LEU A 15 -11.95 21.51 -29.94
N VAL A 16 -13.16 21.02 -29.67
CA VAL A 16 -13.37 19.81 -28.84
C VAL A 16 -12.77 18.59 -29.51
N MET A 17 -12.97 18.41 -30.82
CA MET A 17 -12.39 17.30 -31.57
C MET A 17 -10.86 17.36 -31.61
N ALA A 18 -10.29 18.55 -31.76
CA ALA A 18 -8.84 18.76 -31.70
C ALA A 18 -8.28 18.42 -30.31
N ALA A 19 -8.95 18.83 -29.23
CA ALA A 19 -8.55 18.50 -27.87
C ALA A 19 -8.59 16.97 -27.62
N VAL A 20 -9.68 16.30 -28.03
CA VAL A 20 -9.80 14.83 -27.92
C VAL A 20 -8.72 14.12 -28.74
N ALA A 21 -8.44 14.59 -29.96
CA ALA A 21 -7.39 14.01 -30.79
C ALA A 21 -5.99 14.19 -30.18
N VAL A 22 -5.69 15.36 -29.58
CA VAL A 22 -4.42 15.61 -28.89
C VAL A 22 -4.32 14.76 -27.62
N SER A 23 -5.40 14.64 -26.84
CA SER A 23 -5.45 13.78 -25.65
C SER A 23 -5.30 12.30 -25.99
N ALA A 24 -5.95 11.83 -27.06
CA ALA A 24 -5.81 10.47 -27.56
C ALA A 24 -4.40 10.22 -28.11
N ALA A 25 -3.83 11.17 -28.87
CA ALA A 25 -2.47 11.07 -29.38
C ALA A 25 -1.45 11.03 -28.24
N THR A 26 -1.58 11.89 -27.23
CA THR A 26 -0.73 11.84 -26.02
C THR A 26 -0.92 10.55 -25.23
N LEU A 27 -2.14 10.03 -25.12
CA LEU A 27 -2.41 8.71 -24.55
C LEU A 27 -1.93 7.53 -25.41
N THR A 28 -1.68 7.69 -26.70
CA THR A 28 -1.08 6.63 -27.53
C THR A 28 0.44 6.72 -27.61
N VAL A 29 1.00 7.93 -27.57
CA VAL A 29 2.45 8.19 -27.62
C VAL A 29 3.09 7.98 -26.25
N HIS A 30 2.37 8.32 -25.18
CA HIS A 30 2.74 8.01 -23.79
C HIS A 30 1.89 6.87 -23.22
N GLY A 31 1.13 6.19 -24.07
CA GLY A 31 0.24 5.10 -23.67
C GLY A 31 1.01 3.98 -23.05
N ALA A 32 0.70 3.74 -21.78
CA ALA A 32 1.02 2.55 -21.00
C ALA A 32 2.15 1.75 -21.63
N ARG A 33 3.36 2.30 -21.57
CA ARG A 33 4.55 1.52 -21.85
C ARG A 33 4.40 0.30 -20.94
N GLU A 34 4.37 -0.91 -21.50
CA GLU A 34 4.36 -2.14 -20.71
C GLU A 34 5.36 -1.91 -19.59
N ALA A 35 4.87 -1.96 -18.34
CA ALA A 35 5.73 -1.75 -17.20
C ALA A 35 6.85 -2.76 -17.38
N GLU A 36 8.04 -2.26 -17.69
CA GLU A 36 9.19 -3.08 -17.98
C GLU A 36 9.29 -4.06 -16.83
N THR A 37 9.26 -5.37 -17.12
CA THR A 37 9.19 -6.39 -16.08
C THR A 37 10.47 -6.29 -15.26
N ARG A 38 10.45 -5.46 -14.24
CA ARG A 38 11.60 -5.26 -13.37
C ARG A 38 11.82 -6.58 -12.66
N PRO A 39 13.08 -7.03 -12.52
CA PRO A 39 13.37 -8.16 -11.66
C PRO A 39 12.71 -7.90 -10.30
N ARG A 40 12.07 -8.94 -9.76
CA ARG A 40 11.41 -8.89 -8.46
C ARG A 40 12.40 -8.27 -7.47
N PRO A 41 12.04 -7.17 -6.77
CA PRO A 41 13.00 -6.53 -5.89
C PRO A 41 13.40 -7.51 -4.80
N GLU A 42 14.67 -7.46 -4.41
CA GLU A 42 15.19 -8.30 -3.32
C GLU A 42 14.52 -7.94 -1.98
N LEU A 43 14.01 -6.72 -1.87
CA LEU A 43 13.32 -6.17 -0.71
C LEU A 43 11.88 -5.81 -1.08
N LEU A 44 10.96 -6.09 -0.17
CA LEU A 44 9.57 -5.70 -0.30
C LEU A 44 9.38 -4.25 0.17
N PRO A 45 8.50 -3.49 -0.51
CA PRO A 45 8.13 -2.15 -0.07
C PRO A 45 7.61 -2.16 1.37
N SER A 46 8.12 -1.25 2.19
CA SER A 46 7.91 -1.30 3.63
C SER A 46 6.48 -0.90 4.05
N GLU A 47 5.65 -0.38 3.15
CA GLU A 47 4.20 -0.25 3.38
C GLU A 47 3.47 -1.59 3.47
N LEU A 48 4.11 -2.70 3.04
CA LEU A 48 3.58 -4.06 3.20
C LEU A 48 3.87 -4.66 4.58
N ILE A 49 4.71 -4.03 5.41
CA ILE A 49 5.13 -4.55 6.72
C ILE A 49 3.92 -5.01 7.55
N TRP A 50 2.87 -4.19 7.65
CA TRP A 50 1.69 -4.54 8.45
C TRP A 50 0.83 -5.65 7.86
N ALA A 51 0.75 -5.75 6.54
CA ALA A 51 0.06 -6.84 5.86
C ALA A 51 0.78 -8.17 6.12
N ILE A 52 2.11 -8.16 5.99
CA ILE A 52 2.97 -9.30 6.23
C ILE A 52 2.92 -9.70 7.72
N TYR A 53 3.09 -8.74 8.62
CA TYR A 53 2.94 -8.94 10.07
C TYR A 53 1.59 -9.57 10.39
N SER A 54 0.49 -8.99 9.92
CA SER A 54 -0.84 -9.50 10.21
C SER A 54 -1.05 -10.92 9.67
N SER A 55 -0.58 -11.20 8.45
CA SER A 55 -0.66 -12.54 7.86
C SER A 55 0.18 -13.55 8.63
N CYS A 56 1.36 -13.18 9.13
CA CYS A 56 2.20 -14.07 9.92
C CYS A 56 1.61 -14.30 11.31
N ILE A 57 1.25 -13.24 12.01
CA ILE A 57 0.89 -13.29 13.43
C ILE A 57 -0.54 -13.79 13.66
N TYR A 58 -1.52 -13.32 12.88
CA TYR A 58 -2.92 -13.66 13.12
C TYR A 58 -3.38 -14.91 12.36
N THR A 59 -2.74 -15.22 11.23
CA THR A 59 -3.16 -16.32 10.35
C THR A 59 -2.14 -17.45 10.29
N GLY A 60 -0.85 -17.12 10.34
CA GLY A 60 0.26 -18.07 10.12
C GLY A 60 0.76 -18.77 11.38
N VAL A 61 0.61 -18.15 12.55
CA VAL A 61 1.11 -18.67 13.83
C VAL A 61 -0.06 -18.98 14.76
N PRO A 62 -0.23 -20.23 15.23
CA PRO A 62 -1.19 -20.54 16.29
C PRO A 62 -0.80 -19.77 17.57
N SER A 63 -1.57 -18.76 17.94
CA SER A 63 -1.21 -17.88 19.06
C SER A 63 -2.08 -18.17 20.29
N PRO A 64 -1.50 -18.58 21.43
CA PRO A 64 -2.17 -18.50 22.73
C PRO A 64 -2.16 -17.07 23.30
N ILE A 65 -1.60 -16.09 22.57
CA ILE A 65 -1.18 -14.78 23.11
C ILE A 65 -1.99 -13.59 22.53
N PHE A 66 -3.27 -13.78 22.23
CA PHE A 66 -4.12 -12.78 21.57
C PHE A 66 -4.23 -11.42 22.29
N ASP A 67 -4.04 -11.41 23.61
CA ASP A 67 -4.13 -10.18 24.43
C ASP A 67 -2.76 -9.59 24.78
N ALA A 68 -1.67 -10.07 24.18
CA ALA A 68 -0.34 -9.55 24.46
C ALA A 68 -0.06 -8.19 23.82
N GLY A 69 0.71 -7.37 24.53
CA GLY A 69 1.43 -6.27 23.91
C GLY A 69 2.57 -6.83 23.05
N ILE A 70 2.52 -6.63 21.74
CA ILE A 70 3.57 -7.06 20.81
C ILE A 70 4.25 -5.83 20.22
N ALA A 71 5.56 -5.77 20.33
CA ALA A 71 6.39 -4.83 19.60
C ALA A 71 6.92 -5.50 18.31
N MET A 72 7.07 -4.70 17.27
CA MET A 72 7.67 -5.12 16.01
C MET A 72 8.82 -4.17 15.70
N SER A 73 9.94 -4.71 15.22
CA SER A 73 11.08 -3.94 14.73
C SER A 73 11.55 -4.48 13.37
N VAL A 74 12.25 -3.64 12.62
CA VAL A 74 12.93 -4.03 11.38
C VAL A 74 14.43 -3.82 11.56
N GLU A 75 15.21 -4.90 11.50
CA GLU A 75 16.67 -4.87 11.62
C GLU A 75 17.31 -5.59 10.45
N ASN A 76 18.21 -4.93 9.71
CA ASN A 76 18.88 -5.50 8.53
C ASN A 76 17.88 -6.14 7.55
N HIS A 77 16.80 -5.42 7.22
CA HIS A 77 15.71 -5.87 6.34
C HIS A 77 14.86 -7.03 6.87
N ARG A 78 15.05 -7.45 8.12
CA ARG A 78 14.29 -8.53 8.74
C ARG A 78 13.36 -7.97 9.80
N MET A 79 12.07 -8.27 9.66
CA MET A 79 11.09 -8.03 10.71
C MET A 79 11.34 -8.98 11.88
N ARG A 80 11.17 -8.46 13.09
CA ARG A 80 11.24 -9.18 14.36
C ARG A 80 10.04 -8.81 15.20
N VAL A 81 9.61 -9.74 16.05
CA VAL A 81 8.59 -9.47 17.06
C VAL A 81 9.12 -9.74 18.45
N GLU A 82 8.68 -8.93 19.39
CA GLU A 82 8.95 -9.08 20.81
C GLU A 82 7.64 -8.96 21.59
N VAL A 83 7.37 -9.91 22.47
CA VAL A 83 6.22 -9.87 23.37
C VAL A 83 6.58 -9.00 24.58
N MET A 84 5.99 -7.81 24.64
CA MET A 84 6.24 -6.80 25.67
C MET A 84 5.47 -7.06 26.96
N ASP A 85 4.24 -7.58 26.84
CA ASP A 85 3.34 -7.82 27.98
C ASP A 85 2.45 -9.02 27.66
N SER A 86 2.46 -10.05 28.52
CA SER A 86 1.68 -11.27 28.35
C SER A 86 1.55 -12.04 29.66
N ALA A 87 0.41 -12.71 29.84
CA ALA A 87 0.20 -13.67 30.92
C ALA A 87 0.72 -15.09 30.60
N ALA A 88 1.19 -15.31 29.36
CA ALA A 88 1.74 -16.59 28.93
C ALA A 88 3.09 -16.89 29.60
N SER A 89 3.45 -18.16 29.65
CA SER A 89 4.74 -18.60 30.17
C SER A 89 5.90 -18.16 29.24
N PRO A 90 7.13 -18.04 29.76
CA PRO A 90 8.30 -17.71 28.92
C PRO A 90 8.54 -18.70 27.77
N GLU A 91 8.18 -19.99 27.96
CA GLU A 91 8.30 -21.01 26.91
C GLU A 91 7.29 -20.78 25.79
N GLU A 92 6.04 -20.43 26.12
CA GLU A 92 5.02 -20.08 25.13
C GLU A 92 5.38 -18.81 24.36
N ILE A 93 5.92 -17.80 25.05
CA ILE A 93 6.41 -16.56 24.43
C ILE A 93 7.54 -16.88 23.45
N ALA A 94 8.58 -17.60 23.89
CA ALA A 94 9.72 -17.93 23.03
C ALA A 94 9.31 -18.80 21.83
N SER A 95 8.37 -19.73 22.01
CA SER A 95 7.84 -20.54 20.91
C SER A 95 7.07 -19.69 19.90
N PHE A 96 6.29 -18.71 20.36
CA PHE A 96 5.55 -17.80 19.49
C PHE A 96 6.48 -16.87 18.73
N GLU A 97 7.42 -16.22 19.42
CA GLU A 97 8.40 -15.32 18.79
C GLU A 97 9.22 -16.07 17.74
N ALA A 98 9.67 -17.29 18.04
CA ALA A 98 10.39 -18.12 17.07
C ALA A 98 9.54 -18.45 15.82
N ALA A 99 8.26 -18.80 16.00
CA ALA A 99 7.36 -19.11 14.89
C ALA A 99 7.03 -17.86 14.06
N ALA A 100 6.83 -16.72 14.73
CA ALA A 100 6.61 -15.43 14.09
C ALA A 100 7.83 -14.98 13.28
N ASP A 101 9.02 -15.03 13.87
CA ASP A 101 10.28 -14.66 13.23
C ASP A 101 10.58 -15.56 12.02
N ASP A 102 10.30 -16.87 12.10
CA ASP A 102 10.44 -17.78 10.96
C ASP A 102 9.49 -17.41 9.81
N CYS A 103 8.24 -17.08 10.13
CA CYS A 103 7.29 -16.61 9.13
C CYS A 103 7.75 -15.30 8.47
N LEU A 104 8.17 -14.32 9.28
CA LEU A 104 8.59 -12.98 8.87
C LEU A 104 9.90 -13.00 8.09
N ALA A 105 10.80 -13.95 8.37
CA ALA A 105 12.07 -14.10 7.66
C ALA A 105 11.91 -14.38 6.15
N ARG A 106 10.73 -14.82 5.71
CA ARG A 106 10.41 -15.05 4.29
C ARG A 106 10.16 -13.76 3.50
N TYR A 107 10.02 -12.63 4.19
CA TYR A 107 9.60 -11.37 3.62
C TYR A 107 10.58 -10.25 4.00
N PRO A 108 11.77 -10.20 3.38
CA PRO A 108 12.69 -9.11 3.60
C PRO A 108 12.05 -7.78 3.12
N VAL A 109 12.14 -6.74 3.93
CA VAL A 109 11.51 -5.43 3.67
C VAL A 109 12.54 -4.30 3.61
N GLU A 110 12.20 -3.22 2.93
CA GLU A 110 12.95 -1.96 2.98
C GLU A 110 13.03 -1.42 4.44
N ASP A 111 14.04 -0.59 4.74
CA ASP A 111 14.19 0.01 6.08
C ASP A 111 12.95 0.86 6.42
N GLU A 112 12.35 0.62 7.59
CA GLU A 112 11.15 1.32 8.08
C GLU A 112 11.34 2.84 8.12
N ARG A 113 12.58 3.35 8.19
CA ARG A 113 12.87 4.79 8.10
C ARG A 113 12.30 5.44 6.84
N LEU A 114 12.16 4.71 5.74
CA LEU A 114 11.60 5.20 4.48
C LEU A 114 10.05 5.19 4.48
N THR A 115 9.44 4.45 5.40
CA THR A 115 7.99 4.35 5.62
C THR A 115 7.69 4.55 7.10
N ARG A 116 7.62 5.82 7.52
CA ARG A 116 7.08 6.23 8.84
C ARG A 116 5.62 5.76 8.99
N SER A 117 5.41 4.48 9.22
CA SER A 117 4.10 3.84 9.23
C SER A 117 4.14 2.60 10.12
N GLY A 118 4.55 2.77 11.36
CA GLY A 118 4.33 1.78 12.40
C GLY A 118 2.99 2.03 13.06
N ASN A 119 2.96 2.93 14.05
CA ASN A 119 1.80 3.06 14.93
C ASN A 119 1.30 4.49 15.15
N SER A 120 1.89 5.47 14.46
CA SER A 120 1.41 6.86 14.49
C SER A 120 1.98 7.66 13.32
N LEU A 121 1.11 8.19 12.46
CA LEU A 121 1.47 9.36 11.67
C LEU A 121 1.43 10.55 12.64
N GLY A 122 2.63 11.04 13.00
CA GLY A 122 2.83 11.98 14.09
C GLY A 122 2.32 13.39 13.81
N SER A 123 2.19 13.74 12.53
CA SER A 123 1.72 15.05 12.06
C SER A 123 0.63 14.96 10.99
N ASP A 124 -0.17 16.02 10.88
CA ASP A 124 -1.17 16.21 9.82
C ASP A 124 -0.56 16.15 8.41
N ALA A 125 0.70 16.62 8.26
CA ALA A 125 1.42 16.55 7.00
C ALA A 125 1.75 15.10 6.60
N GLU A 126 2.19 14.28 7.56
CA GLU A 126 2.44 12.85 7.31
C GLU A 126 1.14 12.09 7.01
N ARG A 127 0.04 12.45 7.68
CA ARG A 127 -1.31 11.93 7.41
C ARG A 127 -1.75 12.23 5.98
N LEU A 128 -1.62 13.49 5.56
CA LEU A 128 -1.97 13.91 4.21
C LEU A 128 -1.08 13.25 3.15
N LEU A 129 0.23 13.14 3.41
CA LEU A 129 1.16 12.48 2.49
C LEU A 129 0.79 10.99 2.32
N SER A 130 0.49 10.29 3.42
CA SER A 130 0.06 8.89 3.37
C SER A 130 -1.24 8.71 2.58
N TYR A 131 -2.20 9.62 2.73
CA TYR A 131 -3.42 9.64 1.91
C TYR A 131 -3.14 9.93 0.44
N ASP A 132 -2.26 10.87 0.11
CA ASP A 132 -1.96 11.19 -1.30
C ASP A 132 -1.29 10.01 -2.01
N VAL A 133 -0.37 9.33 -1.32
CA VAL A 133 0.27 8.10 -1.81
C VAL A 133 -0.78 7.00 -2.05
N ALA A 134 -1.76 6.89 -1.14
CA ALA A 134 -2.90 5.98 -1.27
C ALA A 134 -3.59 6.11 -2.61
N GLN A 135 -4.11 7.32 -2.84
CA GLN A 135 -5.05 7.61 -3.89
C GLN A 135 -4.37 7.63 -5.25
N ARG A 136 -3.09 8.03 -5.29
CA ARG A 136 -2.37 8.14 -6.56
C ARG A 136 -1.78 6.82 -7.03
N TRP A 137 -1.30 5.98 -6.12
CA TRP A 137 -0.44 4.86 -6.49
C TRP A 137 -0.99 3.51 -6.05
N LEU A 138 -1.36 3.38 -4.79
CA LEU A 138 -1.75 2.08 -4.25
C LEU A 138 -3.14 1.66 -4.74
N LEU A 139 -4.17 2.47 -4.48
CA LEU A 139 -5.56 2.10 -4.73
C LEU A 139 -5.84 1.80 -6.22
N PRO A 140 -5.44 2.64 -7.19
CA PRO A 140 -5.71 2.35 -8.60
C PRO A 140 -5.03 1.07 -9.07
N CYS A 141 -3.86 0.74 -8.50
CA CYS A 141 -3.17 -0.48 -8.84
C CYS A 141 -3.89 -1.71 -8.27
N LEU A 142 -4.25 -1.70 -6.99
CA LEU A 142 -4.98 -2.80 -6.36
C LEU A 142 -6.34 -3.04 -7.06
N GLU A 143 -7.01 -1.97 -7.47
CA GLU A 143 -8.20 -2.04 -8.33
C GLU A 143 -7.91 -2.73 -9.67
N GLY A 144 -6.83 -2.35 -10.36
CA GLY A 144 -6.39 -2.99 -11.60
C GLY A 144 -6.07 -4.48 -11.46
N HIS A 145 -5.68 -4.92 -10.26
CA HIS A 145 -5.44 -6.33 -9.92
C HIS A 145 -6.67 -7.05 -9.37
N GLY A 146 -7.82 -6.40 -9.29
CA GLY A 146 -9.06 -7.00 -8.79
C GLY A 146 -9.02 -7.36 -7.30
N ILE A 147 -8.15 -6.70 -6.55
CA ILE A 147 -7.97 -6.93 -5.11
C ILE A 147 -8.31 -5.67 -4.30
N LEU A 148 -9.07 -4.73 -4.86
CA LEU A 148 -9.56 -3.60 -4.09
C LEU A 148 -10.48 -4.12 -2.97
N PRO A 149 -10.25 -3.74 -1.70
CA PRO A 149 -11.10 -4.16 -0.60
C PRO A 149 -12.41 -3.39 -0.62
N ASP A 150 -13.40 -3.95 0.07
CA ASP A 150 -14.77 -3.43 0.12
C ASP A 150 -14.89 -2.01 0.69
N ARG A 151 -13.93 -1.61 1.55
CA ARG A 151 -13.85 -0.26 2.12
C ARG A 151 -12.51 0.39 1.81
N VAL A 152 -12.57 1.49 1.06
CA VAL A 152 -11.44 2.41 0.87
C VAL A 152 -11.48 3.51 1.94
N PRO A 153 -10.38 3.76 2.68
CA PRO A 153 -10.32 4.84 3.65
C PRO A 153 -10.53 6.22 3.01
N THR A 154 -11.37 7.03 3.64
CA THR A 154 -11.58 8.43 3.26
C THR A 154 -10.47 9.31 3.84
N LEU A 155 -10.31 10.53 3.32
CA LEU A 155 -9.39 11.50 3.91
C LEU A 155 -9.63 11.68 5.42
N ARG A 156 -10.90 11.72 5.85
CA ARG A 156 -11.27 11.88 7.26
C ARG A 156 -10.68 10.77 8.14
N ASP A 157 -10.67 9.54 7.65
CA ASP A 157 -10.17 8.37 8.41
C ASP A 157 -8.67 8.56 8.77
N TYR A 158 -7.88 9.22 7.91
CA TYR A 158 -6.48 9.55 8.19
C TYR A 158 -6.29 10.58 9.31
N PHE A 159 -7.32 11.33 9.70
CA PHE A 159 -7.26 12.37 10.73
C PHE A 159 -8.03 12.02 12.00
N THR A 160 -8.89 11.00 11.98
CA THR A 160 -9.66 10.57 13.16
C THR A 160 -9.05 9.38 13.87
N ASP A 161 -8.35 8.52 13.13
CA ASP A 161 -7.84 7.27 13.68
C ASP A 161 -6.39 7.43 14.15
N ARG A 162 -6.12 6.90 15.35
CA ARG A 162 -4.74 6.85 15.89
C ARG A 162 -3.86 5.89 15.08
N ALA A 163 -4.47 4.91 14.44
CA ALA A 163 -3.82 3.99 13.52
C ALA A 163 -3.68 4.61 12.13
N VAL A 164 -2.65 4.19 11.40
CA VAL A 164 -2.57 4.39 9.96
C VAL A 164 -3.79 3.67 9.35
N PRO A 165 -4.70 4.32 8.60
CA PRO A 165 -5.90 3.65 8.08
C PRO A 165 -5.60 2.43 7.19
N TRP A 166 -4.37 2.36 6.66
CA TRP A 166 -3.82 1.22 5.96
C TRP A 166 -3.73 -0.07 6.77
N TYR A 167 -3.61 0.03 8.10
CA TYR A 167 -3.57 -1.14 8.97
C TYR A 167 -4.84 -1.98 8.83
N GLY A 168 -6.02 -1.36 8.97
CA GLY A 168 -7.29 -2.05 8.80
C GLY A 168 -7.55 -2.46 7.35
N TYR A 169 -6.95 -1.73 6.39
CA TYR A 169 -7.05 -2.03 4.97
C TYR A 169 -6.50 -3.42 4.66
N TYR A 170 -5.28 -3.75 5.09
CA TYR A 170 -4.63 -5.02 4.73
C TYR A 170 -5.09 -6.25 5.52
N GLN A 171 -5.78 -6.08 6.66
CA GLN A 171 -6.27 -7.21 7.45
C GLN A 171 -7.47 -7.93 6.80
N ASP A 172 -8.27 -7.23 6.00
CA ASP A 172 -9.54 -7.73 5.47
C ASP A 172 -9.44 -8.26 4.02
N PHE A 173 -8.25 -8.35 3.44
CA PHE A 173 -8.12 -8.57 2.00
C PHE A 173 -8.70 -9.91 1.51
N GLY A 174 -8.80 -10.95 2.34
CA GLY A 174 -9.30 -12.28 1.96
C GLY A 174 -8.48 -12.99 0.86
N VAL A 175 -7.66 -12.25 0.12
CA VAL A 175 -6.62 -12.66 -0.81
C VAL A 175 -5.34 -12.82 0.00
N GLY A 176 -4.72 -13.99 -0.05
CA GLY A 176 -3.52 -14.27 0.74
C GLY A 176 -2.40 -13.26 0.49
N ILE A 177 -1.50 -13.11 1.47
CA ILE A 177 -0.40 -12.14 1.44
C ILE A 177 0.45 -12.20 0.16
N ASP A 178 0.65 -13.40 -0.40
CA ASP A 178 1.41 -13.58 -1.64
C ASP A 178 0.77 -12.89 -2.85
N ALA A 179 -0.56 -12.95 -2.97
CA ALA A 179 -1.29 -12.30 -4.06
C ALA A 179 -1.23 -10.77 -3.92
N LEU A 180 -1.31 -10.28 -2.69
CA LEU A 180 -1.14 -8.85 -2.40
C LEU A 180 0.28 -8.38 -2.75
N ILE A 181 1.31 -9.13 -2.35
CA ILE A 181 2.71 -8.82 -2.69
C ILE A 181 2.88 -8.79 -4.20
N GLU A 182 2.39 -9.82 -4.92
CA GLU A 182 2.50 -9.90 -6.37
C GLU A 182 1.86 -8.69 -7.06
N ALA A 183 0.61 -8.37 -6.69
CA ALA A 183 -0.08 -7.20 -7.23
C ALA A 183 0.67 -5.90 -6.90
N ARG A 184 1.12 -5.72 -5.65
CA ARG A 184 1.85 -4.52 -5.24
C ARG A 184 3.14 -4.34 -6.04
N LEU A 185 3.88 -5.41 -6.29
CA LEU A 185 5.12 -5.36 -7.07
C LEU A 185 4.87 -5.03 -8.54
N ALA A 186 3.73 -5.44 -9.09
CA ALA A 186 3.32 -5.09 -10.46
C ALA A 186 2.96 -3.60 -10.62
N CYS A 187 2.60 -2.91 -9.53
CA CYS A 187 2.29 -1.47 -9.53
C CYS A 187 3.51 -0.56 -9.84
N GLY A 188 4.72 -1.12 -9.91
CA GLY A 188 5.95 -0.35 -9.95
C GLY A 188 6.29 0.26 -8.58
N PRO A 189 7.26 1.17 -8.50
CA PRO A 189 7.81 1.58 -7.21
C PRO A 189 6.79 2.33 -6.35
N GLY A 190 5.84 3.08 -6.93
CA GLY A 190 4.76 3.80 -6.22
C GLY A 190 5.20 4.91 -5.25
N TYR A 191 6.35 4.74 -4.62
CA TYR A 191 6.98 5.59 -3.63
C TYR A 191 8.49 5.61 -3.93
N GLN A 192 8.90 6.36 -4.95
CA GLN A 192 10.25 6.94 -4.92
C GLN A 192 10.07 8.36 -4.41
N PRO A 193 10.34 8.62 -3.12
CA PRO A 193 10.29 9.97 -2.60
C PRO A 193 11.47 10.72 -3.21
N TYR A 194 11.25 11.40 -4.33
CA TYR A 194 12.19 12.31 -4.98
C TYR A 194 13.57 11.68 -5.24
N ASP A 195 13.81 11.25 -6.49
CA ASP A 195 15.20 11.17 -6.97
C ASP A 195 15.86 12.53 -6.70
N SER A 196 16.80 12.54 -5.76
CA SER A 196 17.72 13.65 -5.49
C SER A 196 18.89 13.60 -6.46
#